data_AF-A0A6V7KC43-F1
#
_entry.id   AF-A0A6V7KC43-F1
#
_cell.length_a   1.000
_cell.length_b   1.000
_cell.length_c   1.000
_cell.angle_alpha   90.00
_cell.angle_beta   90.00
_cell.angle_gamma   90.00
#
_symmetry.space_group_name_H-M   'P 1'
#
loop_
_entity.id
_entity.type
_entity.pdbx_description
1 polymer ?
#
loop_
_entity_poly.entity_id
_entity_poly.type
_entity_poly.pdbx_seq_one_letter_code
_entity_poly.pdbx_strand_id
1 'polypeptide(L)'
;LHAEYDTKNDEYFAHRVLQAFDTAQFIRMTEQGADATILGGDLNTGPNDLAYRIITGVASLVDSCSVSKSDIGTSECANNSYTPKDVAKQLPLGKRIDHILYLGSKNFK
;
A
#
# COMPACT_ATOMS: atom_id res chain seq x y z
N LEU A 1 0.48 -3.67 7.55
CA LEU A 1 -0.76 -3.31 8.30
C LEU A 1 -1.53 -4.59 8.60
N HIS A 2 -2.50 -4.57 9.52
CA HIS A 2 -3.35 -5.73 9.77
C HIS A 2 -4.06 -6.13 8.47
N ALA A 3 -4.12 -7.42 8.17
CA ALA A 3 -4.76 -7.90 6.96
C ALA A 3 -6.30 -7.79 7.05
N GLU A 4 -6.94 -7.58 5.91
CA GLU A 4 -8.40 -7.58 5.82
C GLU A 4 -8.90 -9.00 5.57
N TYR A 5 -9.61 -9.57 6.53
CA TYR A 5 -10.09 -10.96 6.46
C TYR A 5 -11.59 -11.09 6.12
N ASP A 6 -12.38 -10.00 6.21
CA ASP A 6 -13.80 -9.97 5.81
C ASP A 6 -14.21 -8.55 5.37
N THR A 7 -14.54 -8.38 4.09
CA THR A 7 -15.00 -7.11 3.49
C THR A 7 -16.40 -6.70 3.96
N LYS A 8 -17.21 -7.63 4.53
CA LYS A 8 -18.59 -7.37 4.97
C LYS A 8 -18.70 -7.00 6.44
N ASN A 9 -17.71 -7.37 7.26
CA ASN A 9 -17.56 -6.99 8.66
C ASN A 9 -16.13 -6.51 8.90
N ASP A 10 -15.80 -5.34 8.36
CA ASP A 10 -14.45 -4.80 8.46
C ASP A 10 -14.19 -4.16 9.85
N GLU A 11 -14.25 -4.98 10.89
CA GLU A 11 -13.88 -4.62 12.27
C GLU A 11 -12.43 -4.09 12.33
N TYR A 12 -11.59 -4.52 11.39
CA TYR A 12 -10.19 -4.15 11.30
C TYR A 12 -9.94 -2.83 10.57
N PHE A 13 -10.96 -2.20 9.98
CA PHE A 13 -10.81 -0.93 9.26
C PHE A 13 -10.18 0.15 10.13
N ALA A 14 -10.72 0.34 11.34
CA ALA A 14 -10.23 1.33 12.29
C ALA A 14 -8.77 1.04 12.69
N HIS A 15 -8.42 -0.24 12.87
CA HIS A 15 -7.05 -0.65 13.16
C HIS A 15 -6.10 -0.35 11.99
N ARG A 16 -6.49 -0.64 10.74
CA ARG A 16 -5.67 -0.32 9.56
C ARG A 16 -5.46 1.18 9.41
N VAL A 17 -6.50 1.98 9.64
CA VAL A 17 -6.42 3.44 9.62
C VAL A 17 -5.49 3.98 10.70
N LEU A 18 -5.61 3.49 11.93
CA LEU A 18 -4.73 3.91 13.04
C LEU A 18 -3.27 3.54 12.76
N GLN A 19 -3.02 2.31 12.34
CA GLN A 19 -1.66 1.85 11.98
C GLN A 19 -1.07 2.66 10.81
N ALA A 20 -1.87 2.96 9.80
CA ALA A 20 -1.48 3.81 8.68
C ALA A 20 -1.08 5.21 9.14
N PHE A 21 -1.89 5.80 10.03
CA PHE A 21 -1.62 7.12 10.59
C PHE A 21 -0.33 7.13 11.42
N ASP A 22 -0.17 6.20 12.37
CA ASP A 22 1.03 6.11 13.21
C ASP A 22 2.29 5.90 12.38
N THR A 23 2.22 5.03 11.36
CA THR A 23 3.34 4.81 10.42
C THR A 23 3.70 6.09 9.68
N ALA A 24 2.70 6.83 9.19
CA ALA A 24 2.93 8.07 8.46
C ALA A 24 3.50 9.18 9.34
N GLN A 25 3.04 9.27 10.60
CA GLN A 25 3.57 10.19 11.59
C GLN A 25 5.02 9.87 11.93
N PHE A 26 5.33 8.60 12.17
CA PHE A 26 6.69 8.14 12.43
C PHE A 26 7.63 8.57 11.31
N ILE A 27 7.27 8.25 10.06
CA ILE A 27 8.08 8.61 8.89
C ILE A 27 8.28 10.13 8.81
N ARG A 28 7.21 10.92 8.93
CA ARG A 28 7.32 12.39 8.86
C ARG A 28 8.22 12.96 9.97
N MET A 29 8.23 12.34 11.15
CA MET A 29 9.06 12.79 12.28
C MET A 29 10.52 12.39 12.14
N THR A 30 10.83 11.36 11.35
CA THR A 30 12.20 10.81 11.23
C THR A 30 12.85 11.05 9.87
N GLU A 31 12.10 11.48 8.85
CA GLU A 31 12.66 11.68 7.50
C GLU A 31 13.69 12.81 7.43
N GLN A 32 13.57 13.80 8.33
CA GLN A 32 14.38 15.02 8.25
C GLN A 32 15.88 14.71 8.31
N GLY A 33 16.60 15.08 7.25
CA GLY A 33 18.04 14.87 7.12
C GLY A 33 18.43 13.59 6.37
N ALA A 34 17.46 12.75 5.97
CA ALA A 34 17.71 11.64 5.06
C ALA A 34 17.80 12.12 3.60
N ASP A 35 18.71 11.55 2.82
CA ASP A 35 18.77 11.78 1.38
C ASP A 35 17.60 11.11 0.64
N ALA A 36 17.12 9.99 1.17
CA ALA A 36 15.95 9.28 0.69
C ALA A 36 15.25 8.56 1.83
N THR A 37 13.92 8.53 1.78
CA THR A 37 13.06 7.74 2.66
C THR A 37 12.30 6.74 1.80
N ILE A 38 12.28 5.47 2.21
CA ILE A 38 11.58 4.39 1.49
C ILE A 38 10.72 3.61 2.49
N LEU A 39 9.44 3.44 2.15
CA LEU A 39 8.53 2.52 2.83
C LEU A 39 8.13 1.43 1.83
N GLY A 40 8.48 0.18 2.13
CA GLY A 40 8.17 -0.97 1.27
C GLY A 40 7.52 -2.11 2.03
N GLY A 41 6.61 -2.83 1.38
CA GLY A 41 6.06 -4.09 1.87
C GLY A 41 4.58 -4.28 1.58
N ASP A 42 4.03 -5.35 2.16
CA ASP A 42 2.58 -5.62 2.16
C ASP A 42 1.87 -4.65 3.12
N LEU A 43 1.19 -3.67 2.54
CA LEU A 43 0.43 -2.69 3.28
C LEU A 43 -1.03 -3.11 3.47
N ASN A 44 -1.50 -4.22 2.89
CA ASN A 44 -2.90 -4.67 2.99
C ASN A 44 -3.92 -3.55 2.71
N THR A 45 -3.60 -2.66 1.77
CA THR A 45 -4.44 -1.52 1.36
C THR A 45 -4.18 -1.26 -0.11
N GLY A 46 -5.23 -1.00 -0.89
CA GLY A 46 -5.12 -0.63 -2.28
C GLY A 46 -4.93 0.88 -2.50
N PRO A 47 -4.56 1.30 -3.73
CA PRO A 47 -4.34 2.71 -4.07
C PRO A 47 -5.54 3.64 -3.83
N ASN A 48 -6.75 3.08 -3.84
CA ASN A 48 -8.00 3.83 -3.65
C ASN A 48 -8.48 3.84 -2.19
N ASP A 49 -7.82 3.09 -1.31
CA ASP A 49 -8.25 2.92 0.07
C ASP A 49 -7.74 4.06 0.97
N LEU A 50 -8.46 4.28 2.07
CA LEU A 50 -8.16 5.37 2.99
C LEU A 50 -6.78 5.23 3.66
N ALA A 51 -6.40 4.03 4.08
CA ALA A 51 -5.12 3.77 4.74
C ALA A 51 -3.93 4.13 3.83
N TYR A 52 -3.97 3.74 2.55
CA TYR A 52 -2.99 4.14 1.54
C TYR A 52 -2.92 5.67 1.37
N ARG A 53 -4.07 6.35 1.27
CA ARG A 53 -4.13 7.81 1.13
C ARG A 53 -3.60 8.55 2.35
N ILE A 54 -3.82 8.00 3.55
CA ILE A 54 -3.23 8.52 4.80
C ILE A 54 -1.71 8.41 4.74
N ILE A 55 -1.17 7.22 4.43
CA ILE A 55 0.29 7.01 4.37
C ILE A 55 0.94 7.97 3.38
N THR A 56 0.45 7.98 2.14
CA THR A 56 1.03 8.81 1.06
C THR A 56 0.85 10.30 1.32
N GLY A 57 -0.32 10.73 1.81
CA GLY A 57 -0.58 12.14 2.08
C GLY A 57 0.15 12.68 3.31
N VAL A 58 0.10 11.97 4.43
CA VAL A 58 0.62 12.44 5.72
C VAL A 58 2.15 12.37 5.77
N ALA A 59 2.77 11.38 5.13
CA ALA A 59 4.23 11.27 5.01
C ALA A 59 4.77 11.85 3.69
N SER A 60 3.90 12.39 2.82
CA SER A 60 4.28 12.97 1.51
C SER A 60 5.09 12.02 0.61
N LEU A 61 4.80 10.71 0.69
CA LEU A 61 5.49 9.69 -0.10
C LEU A 61 4.88 9.53 -1.49
N VAL A 62 5.73 9.28 -2.49
CA VAL A 62 5.37 8.98 -3.87
C VAL A 62 5.39 7.48 -4.10
N ASP A 63 4.38 6.95 -4.79
CA ASP A 63 4.31 5.53 -5.14
C ASP A 63 5.14 5.22 -6.38
N SER A 64 6.13 4.32 -6.28
CA SER A 64 6.99 3.95 -7.41
C SER A 64 6.25 3.19 -8.51
N CYS A 65 5.18 2.46 -8.18
CA CYS A 65 4.43 1.69 -9.17
C CYS A 65 3.44 2.54 -9.97
N SER A 66 3.21 3.80 -9.59
CA SER A 66 2.40 4.74 -10.39
C SER A 66 2.94 4.95 -11.81
N VAL A 67 4.22 4.62 -12.04
CA VAL A 67 4.89 4.68 -13.35
C VAL A 67 4.62 3.43 -14.19
N SER A 68 4.26 2.31 -13.56
CA SER A 68 4.00 1.04 -14.25
C SER A 68 2.59 1.02 -14.84
N LYS A 69 2.45 0.67 -16.11
CA LYS A 69 1.15 0.50 -16.80
C LYS A 69 0.52 -0.89 -16.60
N SER A 70 1.01 -1.63 -15.61
CA SER A 70 0.54 -2.99 -15.33
C SER A 70 -0.66 -2.91 -14.40
N ASP A 71 -1.82 -3.32 -14.89
CA ASP A 71 -3.03 -3.45 -14.07
C ASP A 71 -3.06 -4.75 -13.24
N ILE A 72 -1.99 -5.56 -13.31
CA ILE A 72 -1.87 -6.79 -12.53
C ILE A 72 -1.54 -6.47 -11.07
N GLY A 73 -2.43 -6.88 -10.17
CA GLY A 73 -2.28 -6.82 -8.73
C GLY A 73 -1.25 -7.79 -8.18
N THR A 74 -0.82 -7.54 -6.96
CA THR A 74 0.24 -8.28 -6.26
C THR A 74 -0.31 -9.47 -5.47
N SER A 75 -1.63 -9.51 -5.23
CA SER A 75 -2.34 -10.57 -4.52
C SER A 75 -3.59 -11.02 -5.27
N GLU A 76 -4.02 -12.26 -5.06
CA GLU A 76 -5.28 -12.84 -5.59
C GLU A 76 -5.49 -12.72 -7.12
N CYS A 77 -4.42 -12.55 -7.90
CA CYS A 77 -4.51 -12.46 -9.36
C CYS A 77 -4.61 -13.85 -10.02
N ALA A 78 -5.16 -13.90 -11.23
CA ALA A 78 -5.38 -15.17 -11.95
C ALA A 78 -4.08 -15.85 -12.43
N ASN A 79 -2.97 -15.11 -12.49
CA ASN A 79 -1.66 -15.68 -12.82
C ASN A 79 -0.97 -16.35 -11.61
N ASN A 80 -1.54 -16.21 -10.41
CA ASN A 80 -1.00 -16.80 -9.19
C ASN A 80 -1.64 -18.17 -8.96
N SER A 81 -0.82 -19.23 -8.97
CA SER A 81 -1.27 -20.61 -8.81
C SER A 81 -1.83 -20.95 -7.42
N TYR A 82 -1.61 -20.08 -6.43
CA TYR A 82 -2.14 -20.20 -5.09
C TYR A 82 -3.51 -19.52 -4.93
N THR A 83 -3.94 -18.72 -5.90
CA THR A 83 -5.27 -18.09 -5.89
C THR A 83 -6.34 -19.14 -6.16
N PRO A 84 -7.37 -19.29 -5.29
CA PRO A 84 -8.50 -20.17 -5.58
C PRO A 84 -9.17 -19.81 -6.90
N LYS A 85 -9.52 -20.83 -7.70
CA LYS A 85 -10.06 -20.62 -9.07
C LYS A 85 -11.30 -19.71 -9.11
N ASP A 86 -12.14 -19.77 -8.08
CA ASP A 86 -13.35 -18.95 -8.02
C ASP A 86 -13.03 -17.47 -7.75
N VAL A 87 -12.02 -17.19 -6.92
CA VAL A 87 -11.51 -15.83 -6.66
C VAL A 87 -10.84 -15.27 -7.93
N ALA A 88 -9.96 -16.06 -8.56
CA ALA A 88 -9.29 -15.68 -9.80
C ALA A 88 -10.26 -15.38 -10.96
N LYS A 89 -11.42 -16.05 -11.00
CA LYS A 89 -12.48 -15.74 -12.00
C LYS A 89 -13.21 -14.44 -11.70
N GLN A 90 -13.44 -14.12 -10.43
CA GLN A 90 -14.14 -12.91 -10.01
C GLN A 90 -13.25 -11.67 -10.14
N LEU A 91 -11.97 -11.79 -9.80
CA LEU A 91 -10.99 -10.71 -9.83
C LEU A 91 -9.72 -11.15 -10.58
N PRO A 92 -9.76 -11.25 -11.92
CA PRO A 92 -8.66 -11.82 -12.69
C PRO A 92 -7.36 -11.00 -12.62
N LEU A 93 -7.49 -9.68 -12.45
CA LEU A 93 -6.35 -8.78 -12.26
C LEU A 93 -5.79 -8.82 -10.84
N GLY A 94 -6.51 -9.38 -9.86
CA GLY A 94 -6.13 -9.38 -8.45
C GLY A 94 -6.20 -8.00 -7.79
N LYS A 95 -5.64 -7.91 -6.59
CA LYS A 95 -5.55 -6.70 -5.76
C LYS A 95 -4.09 -6.25 -5.67
N ARG A 96 -3.86 -4.94 -5.77
CA ARG A 96 -2.55 -4.36 -5.47
C ARG A 96 -2.53 -3.90 -4.03
N ILE A 97 -1.81 -4.62 -3.18
CA ILE A 97 -1.70 -4.33 -1.73
C ILE A 97 -0.25 -4.21 -1.25
N ASP A 98 0.70 -4.56 -2.11
CA ASP A 98 2.13 -4.36 -1.88
C ASP A 98 2.57 -3.07 -2.56
N HIS A 99 3.30 -2.25 -1.82
CA HIS A 99 3.73 -0.93 -2.27
C HIS A 99 5.21 -0.72 -1.97
N ILE A 100 5.86 0.06 -2.85
CA ILE A 100 7.14 0.71 -2.58
C ILE A 100 6.87 2.21 -2.74
N LEU A 101 6.96 2.92 -1.63
CA LEU A 101 6.72 4.36 -1.53
C LEU A 101 8.04 5.03 -1.19
N TYR A 102 8.29 6.21 -1.76
CA TYR A 102 9.55 6.91 -1.55
C TYR A 102 9.38 8.43 -1.44
N LEU A 103 10.32 9.07 -0.77
CA LEU A 103 10.52 10.51 -0.78
C LEU A 103 12.01 10.76 -1.00
N GLY A 104 12.34 11.45 -2.09
CA GLY A 104 13.72 11.85 -2.41
C GLY A 104 14.03 13.27 -1.92
N SER A 105 15.25 13.49 -1.47
CA SER A 105 15.75 14.82 -1.14
C SER A 105 15.74 15.73 -2.37
N LYS A 106 15.33 16.99 -2.18
CA LYS A 106 15.35 18.02 -3.23
C LYS A 106 16.78 18.50 -3.56
N ASN A 107 17.77 18.09 -2.76
CA ASN A 107 19.14 18.60 -2.85
C ASN A 107 19.99 17.86 -3.89
N PHE A 108 19.53 16.74 -4.42
CA PHE A 108 20.20 16.00 -5.50
C PHE A 108 19.19 15.70 -6.61
N LYS A 109 19.45 16.25 -7.82
CA LYS A 109 18.72 16.00 -9.06
C LYS A 109 19.64 15.33 -10.07
#